data_AF-A0A645J5U2-F1
#
_entry.id   AF-A0A645J5U2-F1
#
_cell.length_a   1.000
_cell.length_b   1.000
_cell.length_c   1.000
_cell.angle_alpha   90.00
_cell.angle_beta   90.00
_cell.angle_gamma   90.00
#
_symmetry.space_group_name_H-M   'P 1'
#
loop_
_entity.id
_entity.type
_entity.pdbx_description
1 polymer ?
#
loop_
_entity_poly.entity_id
_entity_poly.type
_entity_poly.pdbx_seq_one_letter_code
_entity_poly.pdbx_strand_id
1 'polypeptide(L)' 'MYKLGMKKVMKEQKARNIEGGLNMVKFTALQCAELFIDKSLGCDKLGVTGDDIDSAIGDSIKLSVEILDKKTPVVDMKAE' A
#
# COMPACT_ATOMS: atom_id res chain seq x y z
N MET A 1 11.21 -13.93 9.14
CA MET A 1 9.92 -14.02 9.86
C MET A 1 8.76 -14.41 8.94
N TYR A 2 8.51 -13.67 7.84
CA TYR A 2 7.40 -13.90 6.89
C TYR A 2 7.31 -15.34 6.33
N LYS A 3 8.43 -15.92 5.89
CA LYS A 3 8.49 -17.29 5.34
C LYS A 3 7.97 -18.37 6.31
N LEU A 4 8.26 -18.22 7.60
CA LEU A 4 7.83 -19.18 8.63
C LEU A 4 6.32 -19.05 8.88
N GLY A 5 5.80 -17.81 8.94
CA GLY A 5 4.36 -17.55 9.04
C GLY A 5 3.59 -18.10 7.84
N MET A 6 4.08 -17.88 6.62
CA MET A 6 3.43 -18.35 5.41
C MET A 6 3.44 -19.89 5.27
N LYS A 7 4.49 -20.57 5.76
CA LYS A 7 4.49 -22.04 5.85
C LYS A 7 3.36 -22.58 6.73
N LYS A 8 3.10 -21.91 7.87
CA LYS A 8 2.00 -22.29 8.77
C LYS A 8 0.65 -22.13 8.08
N VAL A 9 0.42 -20.98 7.45
CA VAL A 9 -0.83 -20.68 6.72
C VAL A 9 -1.08 -21.66 5.58
N MET A 10 -0.06 -21.99 4.78
CA MET A 10 -0.20 -22.98 3.69
C MET A 10 -0.53 -24.38 4.22
N LYS A 11 0.02 -24.77 5.38
CA LYS A 11 -0.30 -26.04 6.02
C LYS A 11 -1.76 -26.09 6.49
N GLU A 12 -2.26 -25.00 7.06
CA GLU A 12 -3.65 -24.87 7.51
C GLU A 12 -4.65 -24.82 6.35
N GLN A 13 -4.29 -24.20 5.22
CA GLN A 13 -5.10 -24.22 4.00
C GLN A 13 -5.18 -25.62 3.42
N LYS A 14 -4.05 -26.33 3.31
CA LYS A 14 -4.00 -27.72 2.85
C LYS A 14 -4.83 -28.65 3.74
N ALA A 15 -4.78 -28.48 5.05
CA ALA A 15 -5.59 -29.24 6.00
C ALA A 15 -7.11 -29.03 5.82
N ARG A 16 -7.52 -27.88 5.26
CA ARG A 16 -8.91 -27.53 4.97
C ARG A 16 -9.31 -27.79 3.52
N ASN A 17 -8.49 -28.47 2.73
CA ASN A 17 -8.66 -28.66 1.28
C ASN A 17 -8.84 -27.34 0.51
N ILE A 18 -8.21 -26.27 0.99
CA ILE A 18 -8.17 -24.96 0.33
C ILE A 18 -6.87 -24.89 -0.47
N GLU A 19 -6.98 -24.77 -1.79
CA GLU A 19 -5.83 -24.53 -2.66
C GLU A 19 -5.65 -23.03 -2.84
N GLY A 20 -4.60 -22.49 -2.21
CA GLY A 20 -4.25 -21.08 -2.34
C GLY A 20 -3.72 -20.78 -3.74
N GLY A 21 -4.20 -19.71 -4.37
CA GLY A 21 -3.77 -19.30 -5.71
C GLY A 21 -2.30 -18.86 -5.82
N LEU A 22 -1.59 -18.69 -4.69
CA LEU A 22 -0.20 -18.25 -4.65
C LEU A 22 0.63 -19.13 -3.72
N ASN A 23 1.86 -19.43 -4.14
CA ASN A 23 2.85 -20.04 -3.27
C ASN A 23 3.49 -18.97 -2.38
N MET A 24 2.88 -18.76 -1.21
CA MET A 24 3.27 -17.72 -0.26
C MET A 24 4.71 -17.84 0.24
N VAL A 25 5.28 -19.06 0.24
CA VAL A 25 6.68 -19.29 0.61
C VAL A 25 7.63 -18.79 -0.48
N LYS A 26 7.30 -19.00 -1.76
CA LYS A 26 8.09 -18.44 -2.87
C LYS A 26 7.91 -16.93 -2.99
N PHE A 27 6.71 -16.44 -2.68
CA PHE A 27 6.38 -15.01 -2.71
C PHE A 27 7.19 -14.16 -1.72
N THR A 28 7.80 -14.80 -0.71
CA THR A 28 8.73 -14.13 0.22
C THR A 28 9.89 -13.42 -0.49
N ALA A 29 10.39 -13.98 -1.60
CA ALA A 29 11.49 -13.38 -2.35
C ALA A 29 11.07 -12.06 -3.02
N LEU A 30 9.83 -11.98 -3.51
CA LEU A 30 9.29 -10.78 -4.14
C LEU A 30 8.97 -9.70 -3.09
N GLN A 31 8.35 -10.07 -1.98
CA GLN A 31 8.00 -9.12 -0.91
C GLN A 31 9.20 -8.51 -0.19
N CYS A 32 10.37 -9.16 -0.28
CA CYS A 32 11.62 -8.65 0.27
C CYS A 32 12.57 -8.14 -0.81
N ALA A 33 12.13 -8.07 -2.07
CA ALA A 33 12.93 -7.49 -3.14
C ALA A 33 12.84 -5.97 -3.08
N GLU A 34 13.92 -5.32 -3.49
CA GLU A 34 13.94 -3.90 -3.79
C GLU A 34 13.19 -3.65 -5.10
N LEU A 35 11.90 -3.38 -5.01
CA LEU A 35 11.01 -3.17 -6.15
C LEU A 35 10.80 -1.68 -6.48
N PHE A 36 11.69 -0.80 -6.00
CA PHE A 36 11.64 0.59 -6.41
C PHE A 36 12.04 0.69 -7.89
N ILE A 37 11.28 1.48 -8.65
CA ILE A 37 11.60 1.77 -10.04
C ILE A 37 12.58 2.93 -10.04
N ASP A 38 13.71 2.75 -10.74
CA ASP A 38 14.67 3.81 -10.95
C ASP A 38 13.98 5.00 -11.66
N LYS A 39 14.12 6.19 -11.08
CA LYS A 39 13.48 7.42 -11.58
C LYS A 39 13.86 7.74 -13.02
N SER A 40 15.08 7.39 -13.43
CA SER A 40 15.57 7.59 -14.80
C SER A 40 14.81 6.78 -15.86
N LEU A 41 14.13 5.71 -15.45
CA LEU A 41 13.35 4.87 -16.37
C LEU A 41 12.04 5.55 -16.80
N GLY A 42 11.49 6.45 -15.98
CA GLY A 42 10.18 7.07 -16.21
C GLY A 42 10.06 8.51 -15.73
N CYS A 43 10.21 8.75 -14.43
CA CYS A 43 9.99 10.06 -13.79
C CYS A 43 10.73 11.20 -14.51
N ASP A 44 12.02 11.00 -14.80
CA ASP A 44 12.85 12.05 -15.42
C ASP A 44 12.38 12.37 -16.84
N LYS A 45 12.00 11.34 -17.60
CA LYS A 45 11.49 11.49 -18.99
C LYS A 45 10.14 12.17 -19.04
N LEU A 46 9.32 11.95 -18.00
CA LEU A 46 7.99 12.52 -17.88
C LEU A 46 7.99 13.89 -17.17
N GLY A 47 9.17 14.38 -16.73
CA GLY A 47 9.30 15.66 -16.04
C GLY A 47 8.66 15.67 -14.64
N VAL A 48 8.52 14.51 -14.00
CA VAL A 48 7.95 14.38 -12.66
C VAL A 48 8.93 14.99 -11.64
N THR A 49 8.49 16.04 -10.95
CA THR A 49 9.26 16.68 -9.89
C THR A 49 9.12 15.91 -8.58
N GLY A 50 10.02 16.17 -7.62
CA GLY A 50 9.89 15.61 -6.27
C GLY A 50 8.62 16.12 -5.56
N ASP A 51 8.09 15.30 -4.66
CA ASP A 51 6.95 15.67 -3.84
C ASP A 51 7.34 16.77 -2.83
N ASP A 52 6.49 17.78 -2.68
CA ASP A 52 6.57 18.73 -1.56
C ASP A 52 5.83 18.14 -0.36
N ILE A 53 6.56 17.34 0.43
CA ILE A 53 6.02 16.60 1.57
C ILE A 53 5.51 17.56 2.65
N ASP A 54 6.20 18.69 2.87
CA ASP A 54 5.83 19.64 3.91
C ASP A 54 4.51 20.33 3.58
N SER A 55 4.33 20.77 2.32
CA SER A 55 3.04 21.31 1.86
C SER A 55 1.93 20.27 1.94
N ALA A 56 2.20 19.03 1.49
CA ALA A 56 1.21 17.96 1.50
C ALA A 56 0.73 17.62 2.93
N ILE A 57 1.64 17.60 3.91
CA ILE A 57 1.29 17.42 5.32
C ILE A 57 0.43 18.59 5.80
N GLY A 58 0.83 19.83 5.49
CA GLY A 58 0.09 21.03 5.86
C GLY A 58 -1.35 21.02 5.33
N ASP A 59 -1.51 20.70 4.05
CA ASP A 59 -2.81 20.61 3.39
C ASP A 59 -3.68 19.50 3.98
N SER A 60 -3.09 18.35 4.32
CA SER A 60 -3.80 17.24 4.97
C SER A 60 -4.38 17.62 6.34
N ILE A 61 -3.57 18.28 7.18
CA ILE A 61 -4.02 18.73 8.50
C ILE A 61 -5.10 19.82 8.36
N LYS A 62 -4.88 20.79 7.46
CA LYS A 62 -5.84 21.86 7.22
C LYS A 62 -7.19 21.31 6.77
N LEU A 63 -7.21 20.39 5.82
CA LEU A 63 -8.43 19.72 5.38
C LEU A 63 -9.12 19.00 6.55
N SER A 64 -8.36 18.31 7.39
CA SER A 64 -8.91 17.63 8.57
C SER A 64 -9.59 18.61 9.53
N VAL A 65 -9.00 19.79 9.77
CA VAL A 65 -9.59 20.84 10.61
C VAL A 65 -10.85 21.43 9.96
N GLU A 66 -10.83 21.69 8.66
CA GLU A 66 -11.99 22.23 7.94
C GLU A 66 -13.19 21.28 7.95
N ILE A 67 -12.95 19.97 7.90
CA ILE A 67 -13.97 18.94 8.04
C ILE A 67 -14.57 18.96 9.45
N LEU A 68 -13.73 19.04 10.49
CA LEU A 68 -14.19 19.15 11.89
C LEU A 68 -15.03 20.41 12.13
N ASP A 69 -14.61 21.53 11.54
CA ASP A 69 -15.32 22.81 11.59
C ASP A 69 -16.59 22.85 10.71
N LYS A 70 -16.91 21.77 9.98
CA LYS A 70 -18.02 21.67 9.03
C LYS A 70 -17.98 22.73 7.92
N LYS A 71 -16.78 23.20 7.56
CA LYS A 71 -16.56 24.24 6.54
C LYS A 71 -16.41 23.66 5.13
N THR A 72 -16.11 22.37 5.02
CA THR A 72 -15.89 21.69 3.74
C THR A 72 -16.83 20.49 3.59
N PRO A 73 -17.63 20.42 2.51
CA PRO A 73 -18.48 19.27 2.24
C PRO A 73 -17.61 18.07 1.85
N VAL A 74 -17.75 16.96 2.56
CA VAL A 74 -17.06 15.71 2.25
C VAL A 74 -18.05 14.63 1.87
N VAL A 75 -17.63 13.76 0.97
CA VAL A 75 -18.37 12.55 0.62
C VAL A 75 -18.02 11.51 1.67
N ASP A 76 -18.98 11.11 2.48
CA ASP A 76 -18.80 10.00 3.41
C ASP A 76 -18.52 8.70 2.65
N MET A 77 -17.75 7.79 3.28
CA MET A 77 -17.59 6.45 2.76
C MET A 77 -18.97 5.82 2.57
N LYS A 78 -19.28 5.41 1.34
CA LYS A 78 -20.42 4.54 1.08
C LYS A 78 -20.13 3.19 1.74
N ALA A 79 -21.01 2.79 2.65
CA ALA A 79 -21.09 1.40 3.05
C ALA A 79 -21.83 0.64 1.93
N GLU A 80 -21.13 -0.29 1.29
CA GLU A 80 -21.75 -1.38 0.53
C GLU A 80 -21.98 -2.59 1.45
#